data_AF-A0A5J6DU16-F1
#
_entry.id   AF-A0A5J6DU16-F1
#
_cell.length_a   1.000
_cell.length_b   1.000
_cell.length_c   1.000
_cell.angle_alpha   90.00
_cell.angle_beta   90.00
_cell.angle_gamma   90.00
#
_symmetry.space_group_name_H-M   'P 1'
#
loop_
_entity.id
_entity.type
_entity.pdbx_description
1 polymer ?
#
loop_
_entity_poly.entity_id
_entity_poly.type
_entity_poly.pdbx_seq_one_letter_code
_entity_poly.pdbx_strand_id
1 'polypeptide(L)'
;MNKIGSSETIRKTTFDFYNYKQNTVPHKKHIDTSFLEWFVGFTEGGTPFIVSNQRLFFIINQKESKILYYIRTNLGFGKVSIYHTYSRYIVADKTNVDRLISIFNGNLLLDKSYASFKLWLDALNSSTPLLAQNKDFCFNGNGWLSGFIDAKGCFNGQKIIDKRYTSGFRVGLRFILDQKNEYKVLKKVQLLLQSGSIGISKQVTEKPIQKDKMYRFACTNINGHHKVAEYLKRYPLRTLKKVCFLRWQKVCNYIKNGKYLFSQGKVLDRVENLIKNINYF
;
A
#
# COMPACT_ATOMS: atom_id res chain seq x y z
N MET A 1 15.59 2.50 48.12
CA MET A 1 15.20 3.31 46.95
C MET A 1 15.02 2.38 45.75
N ASN A 2 13.80 1.91 45.51
CA ASN A 2 13.50 1.01 44.40
C ASN A 2 13.26 1.84 43.12
N LYS A 3 14.16 1.71 42.14
CA LYS A 3 13.91 2.16 40.77
C LYS A 3 12.88 1.23 40.13
N ILE A 4 11.64 1.70 40.05
CA ILE A 4 10.61 1.10 39.22
C ILE A 4 11.03 1.34 37.77
N GLY A 5 11.55 0.30 37.12
CA GLY A 5 11.79 0.29 35.68
C GLY A 5 10.45 0.48 34.98
N SER A 6 10.38 1.45 34.06
CA SER A 6 9.20 1.66 33.23
C SER A 6 8.96 0.40 32.41
N SER A 7 7.84 -0.27 32.67
CA SER A 7 7.32 -1.32 31.80
C SER A 7 7.11 -0.69 30.42
N GLU A 8 7.97 -1.04 29.48
CA GLU A 8 7.77 -0.76 28.07
C GLU A 8 6.40 -1.33 27.70
N THR A 9 5.44 -0.44 27.47
CA THR A 9 4.11 -0.82 27.03
C THR A 9 4.30 -1.58 25.72
N ILE A 10 4.12 -2.90 25.75
CA ILE A 10 4.03 -3.75 24.55
C ILE A 10 2.90 -3.11 23.73
N ARG A 11 3.27 -2.33 22.72
CA ARG A 11 2.31 -1.78 21.77
C ARG A 11 1.73 -2.99 21.06
N LYS A 12 0.56 -3.43 21.53
CA LYS A 12 -0.25 -4.49 20.93
C LYS A 12 -0.24 -4.26 19.42
N THR A 13 0.44 -5.12 18.68
CA THR A 13 0.48 -5.02 17.21
C THR A 13 -0.97 -5.15 16.74
N THR A 14 -1.40 -4.26 15.84
CA THR A 14 -2.80 -4.21 15.41
C THR A 14 -3.19 -5.41 14.55
N PHE A 15 -2.22 -6.18 14.06
CA PHE A 15 -2.44 -7.39 13.28
C PHE A 15 -2.21 -8.64 14.12
N ASP A 16 -3.11 -9.62 14.00
CA ASP A 16 -2.99 -10.94 14.61
C ASP A 16 -3.01 -12.02 13.54
N PHE A 17 -1.88 -12.71 13.38
CA PHE A 17 -1.71 -13.81 12.44
C PHE A 17 -1.53 -15.16 13.14
N TYR A 18 -1.87 -15.27 14.43
CA TYR A 18 -1.69 -16.49 15.21
C TYR A 18 -2.36 -17.69 14.52
N ASN A 19 -3.65 -17.58 14.20
CA ASN A 19 -4.41 -18.66 13.54
C ASN A 19 -3.81 -19.06 12.20
N TYR A 20 -3.37 -18.10 11.38
CA TYR A 20 -2.72 -18.41 10.11
C TYR A 20 -1.38 -19.13 10.30
N LYS A 21 -0.57 -18.72 11.29
CA LYS A 21 0.73 -19.36 11.59
C LYS A 21 0.57 -20.83 11.98
N GLN A 22 -0.53 -21.19 12.64
CA GLN A 22 -0.88 -22.58 12.96
C GLN A 22 -1.37 -23.39 11.74
N ASN A 23 -1.86 -22.72 10.69
CA ASN A 23 -2.44 -23.35 9.51
C ASN A 23 -1.65 -23.04 8.23
N THR A 24 -0.33 -22.86 8.33
CA THR A 24 0.53 -22.67 7.15
C THR A 24 0.59 -23.95 6.29
N VAL A 25 1.07 -23.83 5.05
CA VAL A 25 1.34 -25.04 4.24
C VAL A 25 2.53 -25.81 4.82
N PRO A 26 2.56 -27.16 4.75
CA PRO A 26 3.59 -27.96 5.43
C PRO A 26 5.04 -27.61 5.06
N HIS A 27 5.29 -27.19 3.82
CA HIS A 27 6.62 -26.82 3.35
C HIS A 27 7.03 -25.39 3.74
N LYS A 28 6.17 -24.62 4.41
CA LYS A 28 6.45 -23.25 4.89
C LYS A 28 6.69 -23.25 6.40
N LYS A 29 7.94 -23.52 6.78
CA LYS A 29 8.37 -23.53 8.19
C LYS A 29 8.39 -22.15 8.85
N HIS A 30 8.58 -21.09 8.07
CA HIS A 30 8.63 -19.72 8.57
C HIS A 30 7.86 -18.81 7.61
N ILE A 31 7.02 -17.94 8.19
CA ILE A 31 6.33 -16.88 7.46
C ILE A 31 6.67 -15.54 8.09
N ASP A 32 7.14 -14.62 7.26
CA ASP A 32 7.49 -13.27 7.69
C ASP A 32 6.20 -12.48 7.98
N THR A 33 6.05 -12.01 9.23
CA THR A 33 4.92 -11.15 9.62
C THR A 33 4.85 -9.89 8.76
N SER A 34 5.99 -9.30 8.39
CA SER A 34 6.03 -8.09 7.56
C SER A 34 5.48 -8.34 6.14
N PHE A 35 5.63 -9.58 5.63
CA PHE A 35 4.99 -10.01 4.39
C PHE A 35 3.48 -10.06 4.53
N LEU A 36 2.96 -10.62 5.62
CA LEU A 36 1.51 -10.70 5.83
C LEU A 36 0.89 -9.32 5.98
N GLU A 37 1.50 -8.42 6.77
CA GLU A 37 1.07 -7.03 6.89
C GLU A 37 1.03 -6.32 5.53
N TRP A 38 2.13 -6.42 4.77
CA TRP A 38 2.21 -5.90 3.40
C TRP A 38 1.13 -6.54 2.50
N PHE A 39 0.91 -7.85 2.61
CA PHE A 39 -0.04 -8.57 1.77
C PHE A 39 -1.49 -8.15 2.05
N VAL A 40 -1.84 -7.91 3.32
CA VAL A 40 -3.14 -7.32 3.68
C VAL A 40 -3.28 -5.95 3.04
N GLY A 41 -2.31 -5.05 3.22
CA GLY A 41 -2.39 -3.70 2.63
C GLY A 41 -2.45 -3.68 1.11
N PHE A 42 -1.71 -4.58 0.45
CA PHE A 42 -1.72 -4.74 -1.01
C PHE A 42 -3.08 -5.25 -1.50
N THR A 43 -3.64 -6.24 -0.81
CA THR A 43 -4.97 -6.82 -1.08
C THR A 43 -6.08 -5.77 -0.95
N GLU A 44 -6.04 -4.96 0.10
CA GLU A 44 -7.08 -3.96 0.37
C GLU A 44 -7.11 -2.82 -0.66
N GLY A 45 -6.01 -2.60 -1.40
CA GLY A 45 -6.06 -1.73 -2.58
C GLY A 45 -6.90 -2.32 -3.74
N GLY A 46 -6.98 -3.63 -3.89
CA GLY A 46 -7.71 -4.28 -4.99
C GLY A 46 -9.11 -4.79 -4.64
N THR A 47 -9.33 -5.20 -3.39
CA THR A 47 -10.52 -5.93 -2.92
C THR A 47 -10.82 -7.20 -3.76
N PRO A 48 -10.00 -8.27 -3.67
CA PRO A 48 -10.03 -9.43 -4.56
C PRO A 48 -10.97 -10.58 -4.12
N PHE A 49 -11.94 -10.33 -3.22
CA PHE A 49 -12.86 -11.34 -2.70
C PHE A 49 -14.06 -11.51 -3.63
N ILE A 50 -14.18 -12.68 -4.27
CA ILE A 50 -15.18 -12.94 -5.32
C ILE A 50 -15.99 -14.18 -4.95
N VAL A 51 -17.32 -14.07 -5.08
CA VAL A 51 -18.26 -15.19 -4.98
C VAL A 51 -18.84 -15.43 -6.37
N SER A 52 -18.80 -16.68 -6.84
CA SER A 52 -19.43 -17.08 -8.10
C SER A 52 -19.93 -18.51 -7.97
N ASN A 53 -21.22 -18.74 -8.27
CA ASN A 53 -21.88 -20.04 -8.16
C ASN A 53 -21.60 -20.74 -6.82
N GLN A 54 -21.78 -20.00 -5.71
CA GLN A 54 -21.53 -20.46 -4.33
C GLN A 54 -20.08 -20.94 -4.07
N ARG A 55 -19.14 -20.64 -4.97
CA ARG A 55 -17.71 -20.89 -4.79
C ARG A 55 -16.97 -19.60 -4.50
N LEU A 56 -15.98 -19.73 -3.62
CA LEU A 56 -15.12 -18.64 -3.19
C LEU A 56 -13.89 -18.57 -4.07
N PHE A 57 -13.62 -17.40 -4.62
CA PHE A 57 -12.42 -17.10 -5.38
C PHE A 57 -11.72 -15.90 -4.74
N PHE A 58 -10.41 -16.03 -4.57
CA PHE A 58 -9.53 -14.91 -4.28
C PHE A 58 -8.67 -14.64 -5.52
N ILE A 59 -8.83 -13.48 -6.15
CA ILE A 59 -8.21 -13.19 -7.46
C ILE A 59 -7.49 -11.84 -7.46
N ILE A 60 -6.17 -11.86 -7.64
CA ILE A 60 -5.37 -10.65 -7.85
C ILE A 60 -4.89 -10.62 -9.31
N ASN A 61 -5.30 -9.61 -10.07
CA ASN A 61 -4.78 -9.34 -11.41
C ASN A 61 -3.72 -8.23 -11.34
N GLN A 62 -2.58 -8.43 -12.00
CA GLN A 62 -1.50 -7.44 -12.09
C GLN A 62 -0.84 -7.48 -13.47
N LYS A 63 -0.42 -6.32 -13.99
CA LYS A 63 0.44 -6.25 -15.17
C LYS A 63 1.84 -6.81 -14.86
N GLU A 64 2.33 -6.57 -13.65
CA GLU A 64 3.59 -7.13 -13.16
C GLU A 64 3.39 -8.59 -12.71
N SER A 65 3.87 -9.56 -13.47
CA SER A 65 3.74 -10.98 -13.10
C SER A 65 4.61 -11.36 -11.90
N LYS A 66 5.78 -10.73 -11.75
CA LYS A 66 6.76 -11.03 -10.69
C LYS A 66 6.16 -10.88 -9.28
N ILE A 67 5.34 -9.87 -9.05
CA ILE A 67 4.71 -9.69 -7.73
C ILE A 67 3.70 -10.81 -7.40
N LEU A 68 3.04 -11.37 -8.40
CA LEU A 68 2.10 -12.49 -8.21
C LEU A 68 2.84 -13.78 -7.87
N TYR A 69 3.97 -14.05 -8.55
CA TYR A 69 4.86 -15.16 -8.18
C TYR A 69 5.47 -14.95 -6.80
N TYR A 70 5.81 -13.72 -6.43
CA TYR A 70 6.28 -13.39 -5.09
C TYR A 70 5.22 -13.70 -4.02
N ILE A 71 3.96 -13.29 -4.23
CA ILE A 71 2.84 -13.62 -3.33
C ILE A 71 2.67 -15.14 -3.21
N ARG A 72 2.54 -15.84 -4.34
CA ARG A 72 2.41 -17.32 -4.37
C ARG A 72 3.54 -17.99 -3.61
N THR A 73 4.77 -17.54 -3.84
CA THR A 73 5.97 -18.14 -3.23
C THR A 73 6.00 -17.89 -1.74
N ASN A 74 5.62 -16.71 -1.25
CA ASN A 74 5.63 -16.42 0.19
C ASN A 74 4.49 -17.14 0.93
N LEU A 75 3.28 -17.21 0.35
CA LEU A 75 2.16 -17.96 0.92
C LEU A 75 2.36 -19.48 0.83
N GLY A 76 3.03 -19.95 -0.23
CA GLY A 76 3.24 -21.37 -0.54
C GLY A 76 2.03 -22.05 -1.17
N PHE A 77 1.04 -21.29 -1.65
CA PHE A 77 -0.15 -21.82 -2.31
C PHE A 77 -0.71 -20.85 -3.37
N GLY A 78 -1.74 -21.29 -4.09
CA GLY A 78 -2.38 -20.57 -5.18
C GLY A 78 -1.70 -20.78 -6.54
N LYS A 79 -2.38 -20.37 -7.61
CA LYS A 79 -1.91 -20.51 -8.99
C LYS A 79 -1.66 -19.14 -9.60
N VAL A 80 -0.58 -19.01 -10.36
CA VAL A 80 -0.32 -17.84 -11.23
C VAL A 80 -0.47 -18.27 -12.68
N SER A 81 -1.33 -17.56 -13.41
CA SER A 81 -1.53 -17.73 -14.86
C SER A 81 -1.23 -16.42 -15.57
N ILE A 82 -0.61 -16.49 -16.75
CA ILE A 82 -0.31 -15.34 -17.60
C ILE A 82 -1.39 -15.23 -18.67
N TYR A 83 -1.92 -14.04 -18.86
CA TYR A 83 -2.81 -13.65 -19.96
C TYR A 83 -2.09 -12.58 -20.80
N HIS A 84 -2.56 -12.32 -22.02
CA HIS A 84 -1.90 -11.42 -22.98
C HIS A 84 -1.39 -10.11 -22.38
N THR A 85 -2.22 -9.40 -21.61
CA THR A 85 -1.90 -8.05 -21.09
C THR A 85 -1.73 -7.98 -19.58
N TYR A 86 -1.94 -9.08 -18.86
CA TYR A 86 -1.86 -9.14 -17.40
C TYR A 86 -1.66 -10.58 -16.91
N SER A 87 -1.23 -10.74 -15.67
CA SER A 87 -1.18 -12.03 -14.98
C SER A 87 -2.19 -12.07 -13.84
N ARG A 88 -2.57 -13.28 -13.43
CA ARG A 88 -3.55 -13.53 -12.36
C ARG A 88 -2.99 -14.48 -11.34
N TYR A 89 -3.05 -14.10 -10.07
CA TYR A 89 -2.95 -15.00 -8.93
C TYR A 89 -4.36 -15.40 -8.49
N ILE A 90 -4.60 -16.69 -8.32
CA ILE A 90 -5.92 -17.24 -7.94
C ILE A 90 -5.80 -18.31 -6.85
N VAL A 91 -6.72 -18.27 -5.90
CA VAL A 91 -6.98 -19.31 -4.91
C VAL A 91 -8.48 -19.60 -4.91
N ALA A 92 -8.84 -20.87 -5.03
CA ALA A 92 -10.23 -21.32 -5.09
C ALA A 92 -10.47 -22.68 -4.40
N ASP A 93 -9.40 -23.40 -4.03
CA ASP A 93 -9.53 -24.63 -3.26
C ASP A 93 -9.87 -24.32 -1.80
N LYS A 94 -10.69 -25.17 -1.19
CA LYS A 94 -11.24 -24.96 0.16
C LYS A 94 -10.15 -24.74 1.21
N THR A 95 -9.15 -25.62 1.24
CA THR A 95 -8.07 -25.57 2.24
C THR A 95 -7.29 -24.24 2.21
N ASN A 96 -6.95 -23.75 1.02
CA ASN A 96 -6.24 -22.47 0.91
C ASN A 96 -7.15 -21.25 1.07
N VAL A 97 -8.45 -21.38 0.79
CA VAL A 97 -9.44 -20.36 1.15
C VAL A 97 -9.51 -20.20 2.68
N ASP A 98 -9.53 -21.29 3.45
CA ASP A 98 -9.51 -21.24 4.92
C ASP A 98 -8.24 -20.58 5.46
N ARG A 99 -7.10 -20.80 4.79
CA ARG A 99 -5.85 -20.10 5.08
C ARG A 99 -5.95 -18.60 4.83
N LEU A 100 -6.57 -18.18 3.71
CA LEU A 100 -6.78 -16.76 3.42
C LEU A 100 -7.74 -16.12 4.44
N ILE A 101 -8.80 -16.81 4.84
CA ILE A 101 -9.70 -16.36 5.91
C ILE A 101 -8.91 -16.09 7.18
N SER A 102 -7.99 -17.00 7.55
CA SER A 102 -7.12 -16.84 8.72
C SER A 102 -6.14 -15.65 8.62
N ILE A 103 -5.81 -15.19 7.40
CA ILE A 103 -4.99 -14.00 7.18
C ILE A 103 -5.82 -12.72 7.32
N PHE A 104 -7.04 -12.69 6.77
CA PHE A 104 -7.81 -11.44 6.64
C PHE A 104 -8.81 -11.19 7.77
N ASN A 105 -9.39 -12.24 8.35
CA ASN A 105 -10.42 -12.09 9.39
C ASN A 105 -9.83 -11.40 10.62
N GLY A 106 -10.35 -10.23 10.98
CA GLY A 106 -9.82 -9.36 12.04
C GLY A 106 -8.63 -8.46 11.65
N ASN A 107 -8.07 -8.62 10.45
CA ASN A 107 -6.89 -7.87 10.00
C ASN A 107 -7.19 -6.79 8.94
N LEU A 108 -8.42 -6.70 8.42
CA LEU A 108 -8.80 -5.71 7.41
C LEU A 108 -9.03 -4.32 8.01
N LEU A 109 -8.50 -3.29 7.35
CA LEU A 109 -8.58 -1.90 7.80
C LEU A 109 -9.64 -1.07 7.06
N LEU A 110 -9.86 -1.34 5.77
CA LEU A 110 -10.74 -0.57 4.90
C LEU A 110 -12.19 -1.07 4.98
N ASP A 111 -13.14 -0.12 5.06
CA ASP A 111 -14.56 -0.43 5.20
C ASP A 111 -15.07 -1.24 3.98
N LYS A 112 -14.62 -0.89 2.77
CA LYS A 112 -14.95 -1.61 1.54
C LYS A 112 -14.42 -3.05 1.54
N SER A 113 -13.17 -3.24 1.96
CA SER A 113 -12.54 -4.56 1.97
C SER A 113 -13.21 -5.47 3.00
N TYR A 114 -13.50 -4.94 4.18
CA TYR A 114 -14.23 -5.65 5.22
C TYR A 114 -15.63 -6.07 4.77
N ALA A 115 -16.39 -5.16 4.14
CA ALA A 115 -17.71 -5.48 3.61
C ALA A 115 -17.67 -6.57 2.53
N SER A 116 -16.70 -6.49 1.61
CA SER A 116 -16.52 -7.52 0.57
C SER A 116 -16.09 -8.87 1.15
N PHE A 117 -15.22 -8.86 2.17
CA PHE A 117 -14.79 -10.06 2.87
C PHE A 117 -15.93 -10.70 3.66
N LYS A 118 -16.80 -9.91 4.29
CA LYS A 118 -18.01 -10.41 4.96
C LYS A 118 -18.89 -11.20 3.99
N LEU A 119 -19.22 -10.62 2.83
CA LEU A 119 -20.02 -11.32 1.81
C LEU A 119 -19.35 -12.62 1.32
N TRP A 120 -18.02 -12.60 1.24
CA TRP A 120 -17.22 -13.77 0.87
C TRP A 120 -17.28 -14.87 1.95
N LEU A 121 -17.20 -14.49 3.23
CA LEU A 121 -17.29 -15.41 4.36
C LEU A 121 -18.71 -15.98 4.52
N ASP A 122 -19.74 -15.14 4.40
CA ASP A 122 -21.14 -15.54 4.47
C ASP A 122 -21.47 -16.59 3.40
N ALA A 123 -20.89 -16.46 2.19
CA ALA A 123 -21.07 -17.41 1.11
C ALA A 123 -20.38 -18.78 1.33
N LEU A 124 -19.48 -18.91 2.31
CA LEU A 124 -18.87 -20.20 2.67
C LEU A 124 -19.87 -21.15 3.34
N ASN A 125 -21.00 -20.63 3.88
CA ASN A 125 -21.93 -21.38 4.72
C ASN A 125 -21.23 -22.12 5.89
N SER A 126 -20.18 -21.52 6.46
CA SER A 126 -19.43 -22.09 7.59
C SER A 126 -19.80 -21.45 8.92
N SER A 127 -19.50 -22.11 10.03
CA SER A 127 -19.62 -21.56 11.39
C SER A 127 -18.51 -20.57 11.78
N THR A 128 -17.64 -20.18 10.84
CA THR A 128 -16.53 -19.27 11.11
C THR A 128 -17.07 -17.88 11.45
N PRO A 129 -16.86 -17.36 12.68
CA PRO A 129 -17.37 -16.05 13.05
C PRO A 129 -16.57 -14.94 12.35
N LEU A 130 -17.28 -13.92 11.87
CA LEU A 130 -16.65 -12.69 11.40
C LEU A 130 -16.11 -11.91 12.60
N LEU A 131 -14.80 -11.69 12.63
CA LEU A 131 -14.15 -10.88 13.67
C LEU A 131 -14.33 -9.39 13.38
N ALA A 132 -14.34 -8.57 14.42
CA ALA A 132 -14.46 -7.13 14.29
C ALA A 132 -13.37 -6.55 13.39
N GLN A 133 -13.76 -5.59 12.55
CA GLN A 133 -12.84 -4.82 11.72
C GLN A 133 -11.82 -4.08 12.59
N ASN A 134 -10.57 -4.04 12.13
CA ASN A 134 -9.51 -3.32 12.81
C ASN A 134 -9.59 -1.82 12.52
N LYS A 135 -10.34 -1.07 13.34
CA LYS A 135 -10.55 0.38 13.18
C LYS A 135 -9.50 1.24 13.89
N ASP A 136 -8.89 0.73 14.96
CA ASP A 136 -7.94 1.47 15.81
C ASP A 136 -6.47 1.28 15.41
N PHE A 137 -6.23 0.95 14.14
CA PHE A 137 -4.88 0.70 13.65
C PHE A 137 -3.95 1.94 13.66
N CYS A 138 -2.66 1.67 13.80
CA CYS A 138 -1.57 2.62 13.56
C CYS A 138 -0.69 2.09 12.43
N PHE A 139 -0.06 2.97 11.65
CA PHE A 139 0.93 2.54 10.64
C PHE A 139 2.34 2.36 11.23
N ASN A 140 2.62 2.91 12.40
CA ASN A 140 3.90 2.72 13.06
C ASN A 140 4.02 1.27 13.53
N GLY A 141 5.08 0.58 13.10
CA GLY A 141 5.37 -0.77 13.56
C GLY A 141 4.85 -1.90 12.65
N ASN A 142 4.22 -1.60 11.51
CA ASN A 142 3.79 -2.63 10.55
C ASN A 142 3.94 -2.21 9.08
N GLY A 143 3.96 -3.21 8.19
CA GLY A 143 4.13 -3.09 6.75
C GLY A 143 2.86 -2.83 5.93
N TRP A 144 1.69 -2.62 6.56
CA TRP A 144 0.42 -2.51 5.83
C TRP A 144 0.40 -1.34 4.85
N LEU A 145 0.86 -0.16 5.28
CA LEU A 145 0.85 1.02 4.41
C LEU A 145 1.80 0.84 3.22
N SER A 146 2.86 0.04 3.34
CA SER A 146 3.74 -0.28 2.22
C SER A 146 2.99 -1.07 1.13
N GLY A 147 2.23 -2.09 1.53
CA GLY A 147 1.36 -2.83 0.61
C GLY A 147 0.30 -1.95 -0.02
N PHE A 148 -0.33 -1.08 0.77
CA PHE A 148 -1.32 -0.13 0.27
C PHE A 148 -0.72 0.88 -0.71
N ILE A 149 0.50 1.35 -0.47
CA ILE A 149 1.26 2.19 -1.42
C ILE A 149 1.59 1.41 -2.69
N ASP A 150 2.02 0.15 -2.61
CA ASP A 150 2.22 -0.69 -3.79
C ASP A 150 0.94 -0.82 -4.63
N ALA A 151 -0.23 -0.89 -4.00
CA ALA A 151 -1.50 -0.99 -4.72
C ALA A 151 -2.05 0.35 -5.24
N LYS A 152 -1.95 1.45 -4.47
CA LYS A 152 -2.64 2.73 -4.74
C LYS A 152 -1.75 3.97 -4.78
N GLY A 153 -0.52 3.87 -4.29
CA GLY A 153 0.41 4.98 -4.22
C GLY A 153 0.89 5.44 -5.59
N CYS A 154 1.18 6.73 -5.70
CA CYS A 154 1.81 7.35 -6.86
C CYS A 154 2.91 8.32 -6.40
N PHE A 155 4.09 8.16 -6.99
CA PHE A 155 5.21 9.08 -6.84
C PHE A 155 5.33 9.89 -8.12
N ASN A 156 5.36 11.21 -7.99
CA ASN A 156 5.43 12.12 -9.13
C ASN A 156 6.45 13.23 -8.89
N GLY A 157 7.07 13.68 -9.97
CA GLY A 157 7.96 14.83 -10.01
C GLY A 157 7.72 15.64 -11.27
N GLN A 158 7.95 16.96 -11.19
CA GLN A 158 7.83 17.86 -12.32
C GLN A 158 8.74 19.08 -12.14
N LYS A 159 9.27 19.58 -13.24
CA LYS A 159 9.87 20.93 -13.32
C LYS A 159 8.73 21.93 -13.52
N ILE A 160 8.68 22.97 -12.69
CA ILE A 160 7.63 23.98 -12.69
C ILE A 160 8.28 25.32 -12.97
N ILE A 161 7.93 25.95 -14.09
CA ILE A 161 8.38 27.30 -14.41
C ILE A 161 7.82 28.25 -13.35
N ASP A 162 8.72 28.99 -12.70
CA ASP A 162 8.38 29.90 -11.60
C ASP A 162 9.42 31.02 -11.58
N LYS A 163 9.07 32.16 -12.19
CA LYS A 163 9.96 33.31 -12.38
C LYS A 163 10.43 33.95 -11.07
N ARG A 164 9.82 33.59 -9.93
CA ARG A 164 10.23 34.06 -8.59
C ARG A 164 11.52 33.41 -8.10
N TYR A 165 11.91 32.28 -8.68
CA TYR A 165 13.17 31.60 -8.37
C TYR A 165 14.29 32.14 -9.27
N THR A 166 15.51 32.29 -8.74
CA THR A 166 16.69 32.74 -9.51
C THR A 166 16.96 31.86 -10.74
N SER A 167 16.67 30.55 -10.64
CA SER A 167 16.78 29.59 -11.74
C SER A 167 15.64 29.69 -12.78
N GLY A 168 14.60 30.49 -12.55
CA GLY A 168 13.39 30.58 -13.37
C GLY A 168 12.43 29.39 -13.24
N PHE A 169 12.76 28.41 -12.40
CA PHE A 169 11.93 27.23 -12.15
C PHE A 169 12.17 26.66 -10.74
N ARG A 170 11.25 25.80 -10.32
CA ARG A 170 11.39 24.93 -9.15
C ARG A 170 11.07 23.48 -9.49
N VAL A 171 11.63 22.54 -8.74
CA VAL A 171 11.24 21.12 -8.83
C VAL A 171 10.12 20.85 -7.82
N GLY A 172 9.00 20.33 -8.31
CA GLY A 172 7.85 19.92 -7.50
C GLY A 172 7.75 18.40 -7.43
N LEU A 173 7.72 17.85 -6.22
CA LEU A 173 7.45 16.43 -5.97
C LEU A 173 6.08 16.25 -5.33
N ARG A 174 5.40 15.15 -5.67
CA ARG A 174 4.15 14.73 -5.03
C ARG A 174 4.20 13.26 -4.66
N PHE A 175 3.69 12.95 -3.47
CA PHE A 175 3.26 11.61 -3.09
C PHE A 175 1.73 11.62 -2.99
N ILE A 176 1.07 10.67 -3.67
CA ILE A 176 -0.38 10.64 -3.83
C ILE A 176 -0.91 9.26 -3.46
N LEU A 177 -2.06 9.21 -2.78
CA LEU A 177 -2.87 8.02 -2.58
C LEU A 177 -4.31 8.33 -2.96
N ASP A 178 -4.87 7.54 -3.87
CA ASP A 178 -6.27 7.62 -4.27
C ASP A 178 -7.03 6.39 -3.76
N GLN A 179 -8.17 6.62 -3.10
CA GLN A 179 -9.04 5.54 -2.70
C GLN A 179 -10.50 5.96 -2.62
N LYS A 180 -11.36 5.08 -3.13
CA LYS A 180 -12.81 5.28 -3.20
C LYS A 180 -13.44 5.06 -1.82
N ASN A 181 -14.19 6.04 -1.31
CA ASN A 181 -14.93 6.01 -0.04
C ASN A 181 -14.11 5.81 1.25
N GLU A 182 -12.78 5.81 1.19
CA GLU A 182 -11.92 5.54 2.36
C GLU A 182 -11.26 6.83 2.88
N TYR A 183 -12.05 7.82 3.31
CA TYR A 183 -11.48 9.06 3.86
C TYR A 183 -10.67 8.83 5.15
N LYS A 184 -11.11 7.90 6.01
CA LYS A 184 -10.51 7.63 7.32
C LYS A 184 -9.06 7.14 7.21
N VAL A 185 -8.76 6.20 6.30
CA VAL A 185 -7.39 5.71 6.10
C VAL A 185 -6.48 6.82 5.59
N LEU A 186 -6.97 7.65 4.66
CA LEU A 186 -6.21 8.78 4.14
C LEU A 186 -5.94 9.84 5.22
N LYS A 187 -6.90 10.05 6.13
CA LYS A 187 -6.71 10.92 7.30
C LYS A 187 -5.62 10.40 8.22
N LYS A 188 -5.56 9.09 8.46
CA LYS A 188 -4.45 8.47 9.22
C LYS A 188 -3.10 8.61 8.49
N VAL A 189 -3.07 8.57 7.16
CA VAL A 189 -1.82 8.85 6.40
C VAL A 189 -1.41 10.31 6.58
N GLN A 190 -2.36 11.25 6.49
CA GLN A 190 -2.09 12.67 6.75
C GLN A 190 -1.51 12.90 8.15
N LEU A 191 -2.06 12.23 9.17
CA LEU A 191 -1.57 12.29 10.55
C LEU A 191 -0.16 11.70 10.71
N LEU A 192 0.09 10.52 10.12
CA LEU A 192 1.42 9.89 10.12
C LEU A 192 2.48 10.83 9.53
N LEU A 193 2.17 11.44 8.39
CA LEU A 193 3.10 12.34 7.70
C LEU A 193 3.13 13.74 8.32
N GLN A 194 2.16 14.08 9.18
CA GLN A 194 1.87 15.45 9.65
C GLN A 194 1.90 16.45 8.48
N SER A 195 1.39 16.03 7.33
CA SER A 195 1.47 16.78 6.08
C SER A 195 0.52 16.24 5.02
N GLY A 196 0.38 17.01 3.94
CA GLY A 196 -0.50 16.73 2.82
C GLY A 196 -1.94 17.19 3.07
N SER A 197 -2.73 17.16 2.00
CA SER A 197 -4.16 17.52 2.02
C SER A 197 -4.99 16.38 1.46
N ILE A 198 -6.25 16.31 1.89
CA ILE A 198 -7.23 15.35 1.37
C ILE A 198 -8.32 16.13 0.67
N GLY A 199 -8.58 15.77 -0.59
CA GLY A 199 -9.66 16.35 -1.39
C GLY A 199 -10.41 15.26 -2.14
N ILE A 200 -11.51 15.66 -2.80
CA ILE A 200 -12.21 14.79 -3.75
C ILE A 200 -11.51 14.92 -5.11
N SER A 201 -11.13 13.79 -5.70
CA SER A 201 -10.53 13.76 -7.03
C SER A 201 -11.61 14.07 -8.07
N LYS A 202 -11.35 15.03 -8.98
CA LYS A 202 -12.23 15.38 -10.10
C LYS A 202 -12.22 14.33 -11.23
N GLN A 203 -12.02 13.04 -10.93
CA GLN A 203 -12.19 12.04 -11.98
C GLN A 203 -13.63 12.08 -12.45
N VAL A 204 -13.79 12.50 -13.70
CA VAL A 204 -15.04 12.52 -14.46
C VAL A 204 -15.51 11.07 -14.54
N THR A 205 -16.32 10.65 -13.57
CA THR A 205 -17.22 9.52 -13.84
C THR A 205 -18.36 10.12 -14.63
N GLU A 206 -18.41 9.79 -15.93
CA GLU A 206 -19.48 10.17 -16.89
C GLU A 206 -20.88 9.72 -16.45
N LYS A 207 -21.02 9.08 -15.29
CA LYS A 207 -22.30 8.79 -14.64
C LYS A 207 -22.19 9.11 -13.14
N PRO A 208 -22.92 10.11 -12.63
CA PRO A 208 -23.01 10.35 -11.20
C PRO A 208 -23.91 9.28 -10.60
N ILE A 209 -23.36 8.10 -10.29
CA ILE A 209 -23.94 7.34 -9.18
C ILE A 209 -23.52 8.10 -7.93
N GLN A 210 -24.42 8.95 -7.45
CA GLN A 210 -24.22 10.00 -6.45
C GLN A 210 -23.71 9.53 -5.07
N LYS A 211 -23.36 8.24 -4.92
CA LYS A 211 -22.98 7.62 -3.64
C LYS A 211 -21.48 7.44 -3.43
N ASP A 212 -20.67 7.44 -4.49
CA ASP A 212 -19.26 7.08 -4.36
C ASP A 212 -18.30 8.25 -4.61
N LYS A 213 -17.45 8.56 -3.64
CA LYS A 213 -16.44 9.62 -3.70
C LYS A 213 -15.03 9.04 -3.81
N MET A 214 -14.30 9.42 -4.85
CA MET A 214 -12.85 9.16 -4.93
C MET A 214 -12.11 10.21 -4.10
N TYR A 215 -11.55 9.81 -2.96
CA TYR A 215 -10.71 10.67 -2.15
C TYR A 215 -9.24 10.57 -2.59
N ARG A 216 -8.57 11.71 -2.60
CA ARG A 216 -7.15 11.85 -2.90
C ARG A 216 -6.44 12.46 -1.71
N PHE A 217 -5.47 11.74 -1.15
CA PHE A 217 -4.42 12.34 -0.33
C PHE A 217 -3.28 12.79 -1.24
N ALA A 218 -2.80 14.02 -1.07
CA ALA A 218 -1.62 14.52 -1.79
C ALA A 218 -0.66 15.25 -0.84
N CYS A 219 0.59 14.79 -0.79
CA CYS A 219 1.68 15.42 -0.05
C CYS A 219 2.69 16.05 -1.01
N THR A 220 2.84 17.37 -0.93
CA THR A 220 3.83 18.15 -1.70
C THR A 220 4.98 18.68 -0.84
N ASN A 221 4.87 18.58 0.48
CA ASN A 221 5.84 19.08 1.44
C ASN A 221 7.02 18.10 1.60
N ILE A 222 8.23 18.65 1.60
CA ILE A 222 9.48 17.87 1.67
C ILE A 222 9.66 17.11 3.00
N ASN A 223 9.17 17.64 4.13
CA ASN A 223 9.21 16.94 5.41
C ASN A 223 8.26 15.74 5.42
N GLY A 224 7.08 15.89 4.80
CA GLY A 224 6.18 14.77 4.55
C GLY A 224 6.81 13.70 3.66
N HIS A 225 7.57 14.11 2.62
CA HIS A 225 8.32 13.17 1.78
C HIS A 225 9.40 12.41 2.55
N HIS A 226 10.09 13.06 3.48
CA HIS A 226 11.07 12.40 4.33
C HIS A 226 10.45 11.31 5.20
N LYS A 227 9.28 11.59 5.80
CA LYS A 227 8.54 10.59 6.59
C LYS A 227 8.06 9.41 5.76
N VAL A 228 7.60 9.65 4.51
CA VAL A 228 7.32 8.56 3.57
C VAL A 228 8.56 7.70 3.33
N ALA A 229 9.72 8.35 3.10
CA ALA A 229 10.97 7.65 2.87
C ALA A 229 11.46 6.86 4.09
N GLU A 230 11.32 7.39 5.31
CA GLU A 230 11.64 6.69 6.56
C GLU A 230 10.75 5.48 6.80
N TYR A 231 9.45 5.61 6.50
CA TYR A 231 8.51 4.50 6.59
C TYR A 231 8.87 3.40 5.58
N LEU A 232 9.08 3.76 4.32
CA LEU A 232 9.41 2.79 3.26
C LEU A 232 10.84 2.23 3.34
N LYS A 233 11.75 2.87 4.07
CA LYS A 233 13.05 2.29 4.45
C LYS A 233 12.86 1.12 5.43
N ARG A 234 11.92 1.24 6.37
CA ARG A 234 11.59 0.20 7.35
C ARG A 234 10.70 -0.90 6.75
N TYR A 235 9.77 -0.52 5.89
CA TYR A 235 8.82 -1.42 5.21
C TYR A 235 8.93 -1.25 3.69
N PRO A 236 9.87 -1.95 3.03
CA PRO A 236 10.12 -1.77 1.61
C PRO A 236 8.92 -2.10 0.72
N LEU A 237 8.75 -1.32 -0.35
CA LEU A 237 7.87 -1.68 -1.47
C LEU A 237 8.38 -2.94 -2.17
N ARG A 238 7.45 -3.74 -2.69
CA ARG A 238 7.73 -5.05 -3.31
C ARG A 238 7.41 -5.10 -4.80
N THR A 239 6.61 -4.17 -5.33
CA THR A 239 6.37 -4.04 -6.78
C THR A 239 7.48 -3.22 -7.46
N LEU A 240 7.41 -3.11 -8.79
CA LEU A 240 8.24 -2.17 -9.56
C LEU A 240 8.12 -0.72 -9.08
N LYS A 241 7.06 -0.34 -8.36
CA LYS A 241 6.92 0.97 -7.71
C LYS A 241 8.06 1.29 -6.72
N LYS A 242 8.78 0.28 -6.23
CA LYS A 242 10.05 0.46 -5.52
C LYS A 242 11.04 1.30 -6.35
N VAL A 243 11.13 1.06 -7.65
CA VAL A 243 12.01 1.81 -8.55
C VAL A 243 11.55 3.27 -8.66
N CYS A 244 10.24 3.52 -8.80
CA CYS A 244 9.69 4.88 -8.76
C CYS A 244 10.07 5.59 -7.47
N PHE A 245 9.84 4.94 -6.34
CA PHE A 245 10.15 5.47 -5.02
C PHE A 245 11.65 5.80 -4.89
N LEU A 246 12.54 4.91 -5.32
CA LEU A 246 13.99 5.16 -5.23
C LEU A 246 14.43 6.34 -6.10
N ARG A 247 13.89 6.48 -7.32
CA ARG A 247 14.17 7.64 -8.19
C ARG A 247 13.63 8.93 -7.55
N TRP A 248 12.40 8.88 -7.05
CA TRP A 248 11.75 10.00 -6.39
C TRP A 248 12.47 10.43 -5.10
N GLN A 249 12.89 9.48 -4.25
CA GLN A 249 13.66 9.72 -3.03
C GLN A 249 15.01 10.36 -3.33
N LYS A 250 15.68 9.98 -4.43
CA LYS A 250 16.91 10.66 -4.87
C LYS A 250 16.65 12.14 -5.15
N VAL A 251 15.54 12.48 -5.83
CA VAL A 251 15.16 13.87 -6.07
C VAL A 251 14.83 14.59 -4.75
N CYS A 252 14.14 13.94 -3.80
CA CYS A 252 13.94 14.51 -2.46
C CYS A 252 15.25 14.89 -1.77
N ASN A 253 16.27 14.02 -1.85
CA ASN A 253 17.58 14.28 -1.26
C ASN A 253 18.30 15.47 -1.92
N TYR A 254 18.20 15.60 -3.25
CA TYR A 254 18.73 16.78 -3.96
C TYR A 254 18.07 18.07 -3.49
N ILE A 255 16.73 18.07 -3.31
CA ILE A 255 15.99 19.23 -2.81
C ILE A 255 16.41 19.58 -1.38
N LYS A 256 16.56 18.58 -0.49
CA LYS A 256 16.92 18.78 0.92
C LYS A 256 18.33 19.36 1.10
N ASN A 257 19.30 18.91 0.31
CA ASN A 257 20.70 19.31 0.46
C ASN A 257 21.04 20.70 -0.15
N GLY A 258 20.10 21.29 -0.88
CA GLY A 258 19.80 22.73 -0.87
C GLY A 258 20.86 23.76 -1.26
N LYS A 259 22.11 23.44 -1.59
CA LYS A 259 23.14 24.51 -1.68
C LYS A 259 23.37 25.13 -3.07
N TYR A 260 23.44 24.40 -4.19
CA TYR A 260 23.80 25.04 -5.51
C TYR A 260 23.30 24.34 -6.80
N LEU A 261 22.22 23.56 -6.79
CA LEU A 261 22.03 22.51 -7.82
C LEU A 261 21.10 22.79 -9.01
N PHE A 262 20.59 24.03 -9.18
CA PHE A 262 19.59 24.32 -10.21
C PHE A 262 19.95 25.48 -11.15
N SER A 263 21.15 26.06 -11.05
CA SER A 263 21.57 27.21 -11.85
C SER A 263 22.22 26.84 -13.20
N GLN A 264 21.95 25.62 -13.74
CA GLN A 264 22.55 24.97 -14.92
C GLN A 264 23.73 24.03 -14.61
N GLY A 265 23.83 22.91 -15.35
CA GLY A 265 24.92 21.92 -15.27
C GLY A 265 24.47 20.48 -14.99
N LYS A 266 25.44 19.55 -14.92
CA LYS A 266 25.23 18.07 -14.85
C LYS A 266 24.24 17.59 -13.80
N VAL A 267 24.08 18.32 -12.69
CA VAL A 267 23.15 17.92 -11.62
C VAL A 267 21.71 18.22 -11.99
N LEU A 268 21.45 19.33 -12.68
CA LEU A 268 20.12 19.63 -13.21
C LEU A 268 19.71 18.55 -14.21
N ASP A 269 20.59 18.20 -15.16
CA ASP A 269 20.34 17.13 -16.15
C ASP A 269 20.00 15.81 -15.45
N ARG A 270 20.73 15.49 -14.38
CA ARG A 270 20.47 14.29 -13.58
C ARG A 270 19.12 14.33 -12.88
N VAL A 271 18.73 15.47 -12.31
CA VAL A 271 17.42 15.64 -11.67
C VAL A 271 16.29 15.57 -12.70
N GLU A 272 16.43 16.23 -13.84
CA GLU A 272 15.46 16.18 -14.94
C GLU A 272 15.31 14.76 -15.49
N ASN A 273 16.43 14.06 -15.69
CA ASN A 273 16.42 12.66 -16.11
C ASN A 273 15.74 11.76 -15.05
N LEU A 274 15.99 11.98 -13.76
CA LEU A 274 15.28 11.27 -12.70
C LEU A 274 13.77 11.52 -12.77
N ILE A 275 13.35 12.78 -12.89
CA ILE A 275 11.94 13.20 -12.98
C ILE A 275 11.25 12.55 -14.18
N LYS A 276 11.85 12.66 -15.37
CA LYS A 276 11.33 12.09 -16.62
C LYS A 276 11.09 10.58 -16.50
N ASN A 277 11.97 9.90 -15.77
CA ASN A 277 11.94 8.45 -15.62
C ASN A 277 11.33 7.95 -14.30
N ILE A 278 10.67 8.79 -13.48
CA ILE A 278 10.10 8.32 -12.20
C ILE A 278 9.20 7.11 -12.43
N ASN A 279 8.29 7.19 -13.40
CA ASN A 279 7.26 6.16 -13.65
C ASN A 279 7.52 5.32 -14.93
N TYR A 280 8.75 5.32 -15.46
CA TYR A 280 9.13 4.54 -16.63
C TYR A 280 9.79 3.21 -16.20
N PHE A 281 9.32 2.09 -16.72
CA PHE A 281 9.75 0.74 -16.35
C PHE A 281 10.20 -0.06 -17.56
#